data_AF-Q8SWY1-F1
#
_entry.id   AF-Q8SWY1-F1
#
_cell.length_a   1.000
_cell.length_b   1.000
_cell.length_c   1.000
_cell.angle_alpha   90.00
_cell.angle_beta   90.00
_cell.angle_gamma   90.00
#
_symmetry.space_group_name_H-M   'P 1'
#
loop_
_entity.id
_entity.type
_entity.pdbx_description
1 polymer ?
#
loop_
_entity_poly.entity_id
_entity_poly.type
_entity_poly.pdbx_seq_one_letter_code
_entity_poly.pdbx_strand_id
1 'polypeptide(L)'
;MAMGVIQSAIGLFGNVPCPIIYGAVVDSACLIWKSVCGKHGACSLYDADTFRQYFLGITAGIMFLAFLMDLVVWRKAHRIDIAPEDPQEGGPASNGRTLEVSESKQPITPAPDTTV
;
A
#
# COMPACT_ATOMS: atom_id res chain seq x y z
N MET A 1 22.67 -6.82 -1.09
CA MET A 1 22.68 -5.39 -0.67
C MET A 1 21.34 -4.70 -0.88
N ALA A 2 20.52 -5.05 -1.89
CA ALA A 2 19.22 -4.43 -2.14
C ALA A 2 18.21 -4.54 -0.98
N MET A 3 18.00 -5.76 -0.44
CA MET A 3 17.05 -6.00 0.65
C MET A 3 17.33 -5.18 1.93
N GLY A 4 18.60 -4.84 2.20
CA GLY A 4 18.96 -4.00 3.35
C GLY A 4 18.59 -2.54 3.16
N VAL A 5 18.81 -1.99 1.96
CA VAL A 5 18.51 -0.58 1.64
C VAL A 5 17.01 -0.34 1.62
N ILE A 6 16.24 -1.22 0.98
CA ILE A 6 14.77 -1.09 1.01
C ILE A 6 14.22 -1.20 2.43
N GLN A 7 14.76 -2.07 3.29
CA GLN A 7 14.27 -2.20 4.66
C GLN A 7 14.69 -1.03 5.56
N SER A 8 15.84 -0.44 5.28
CA SER A 8 16.26 0.82 5.91
C SER A 8 15.32 1.96 5.52
N ALA A 9 14.96 2.05 4.24
CA ALA A 9 14.03 3.06 3.74
C ALA A 9 12.62 2.85 4.30
N ILE A 10 12.08 1.63 4.25
CA ILE A 10 10.75 1.30 4.82
C ILE A 10 10.74 1.55 6.33
N GLY A 11 11.82 1.22 7.05
CA GLY A 11 11.95 1.52 8.48
C GLY A 11 11.96 3.01 8.76
N LEU A 12 12.69 3.81 7.98
CA LEU A 12 12.75 5.26 8.17
C LEU A 12 11.41 5.93 7.82
N PHE A 13 10.83 5.59 6.68
CA PHE A 13 9.55 6.12 6.23
C PHE A 13 8.34 5.48 6.90
N GLY A 14 8.50 4.37 7.62
CA GLY A 14 7.45 3.75 8.42
C GLY A 14 7.50 4.22 9.87
N ASN A 15 8.67 4.14 10.50
CA ASN A 15 8.84 4.46 11.93
C ASN A 15 8.88 5.96 12.23
N VAL A 16 9.11 6.85 11.28
CA VAL A 16 9.06 8.31 11.51
C VAL A 16 7.62 8.85 11.42
N PRO A 17 6.82 8.55 10.38
CA PRO A 17 5.45 9.04 10.34
C PRO A 17 4.54 8.32 11.33
N CYS A 18 4.80 7.06 11.71
CA CYS A 18 3.97 6.36 12.71
C CYS A 18 3.84 7.16 14.02
N PRO A 19 4.92 7.55 14.72
CA PRO A 19 4.85 8.32 15.96
C PRO A 19 4.39 9.77 15.76
N ILE A 20 4.64 10.38 14.59
CA ILE A 20 4.16 11.74 14.30
C ILE A 20 2.63 11.73 14.15
N ILE A 21 2.11 10.81 13.35
CA ILE A 21 0.68 10.65 13.12
C ILE A 21 -0.01 10.22 14.41
N TYR A 22 0.53 9.23 15.13
CA TYR A 22 -0.03 8.83 16.41
C TYR A 22 0.03 9.94 17.45
N GLY A 23 1.12 10.72 17.49
CA GLY A 23 1.23 11.88 18.37
C GLY A 23 0.13 12.91 18.09
N ALA A 24 -0.06 13.27 16.82
CA ALA A 24 -1.11 14.19 16.41
C ALA A 24 -2.53 13.65 16.68
N VAL A 25 -2.75 12.34 16.51
CA VAL A 25 -4.04 11.70 16.82
C VAL A 25 -4.33 11.78 18.32
N VAL A 26 -3.33 11.51 19.16
CA VAL A 26 -3.46 11.64 20.62
C VAL A 26 -3.73 13.09 21.03
N ASP A 27 -3.04 14.06 20.43
CA ASP A 27 -3.30 15.49 20.67
C ASP A 27 -4.72 15.89 20.22
N SER A 28 -5.21 15.36 19.11
CA SER A 28 -6.57 15.65 18.60
C SER A 28 -7.70 15.03 19.42
N ALA A 29 -7.43 13.94 20.13
CA ALA A 29 -8.39 13.29 21.02
C ALA A 29 -8.47 13.96 22.41
N CYS A 30 -7.71 15.04 22.63
CA CYS A 30 -7.72 15.74 23.91
C CYS A 30 -8.99 16.58 24.10
N LEU A 31 -9.81 16.23 25.10
CA LEU A 31 -11.02 16.97 25.47
C LEU A 31 -10.72 18.11 26.44
N ILE A 32 -9.87 17.86 27.46
CA ILE A 32 -9.53 18.81 28.53
C ILE A 32 -8.02 18.86 28.76
N TRP A 33 -7.44 20.01 28.47
CA TRP A 33 -6.05 20.35 28.78
C TRP A 33 -5.92 20.67 30.28
N LYS A 34 -5.00 20.01 30.99
CA LYS A 34 -4.67 20.43 32.36
C LYS A 34 -3.74 21.62 32.28
N SER A 35 -4.16 22.74 32.86
CA SER A 35 -3.27 23.87 33.12
C SER A 35 -2.58 23.68 34.47
N VAL A 36 -1.27 23.57 34.47
CA VAL A 36 -0.45 23.65 35.69
C VAL A 36 0.32 24.96 35.63
N CYS A 37 0.13 25.83 36.63
CA CYS A 37 0.76 27.16 36.68
C CYS A 37 0.46 28.05 35.45
N GLY A 38 -0.77 28.00 34.91
CA GLY A 38 -1.21 28.84 33.80
C GLY A 38 -0.66 28.47 32.42
N LYS A 39 0.09 27.36 32.30
CA LYS A 39 0.57 26.82 31.02
C LYS A 39 -0.15 25.53 30.67
N HIS A 40 -0.41 25.31 29.38
CA HIS A 40 -0.95 24.06 28.87
C HIS A 40 0.04 22.93 29.18
N GLY A 41 -0.37 21.98 30.03
CA GLY A 41 0.36 20.77 30.36
C GLY A 41 -0.15 19.56 29.58
N ALA A 42 0.02 18.36 30.12
CA ALA A 42 -0.52 17.14 29.51
C ALA A 42 -2.07 17.13 29.52
N CYS A 43 -2.68 16.51 28.52
CA CYS A 43 -4.12 16.31 28.50
C CYS A 43 -4.56 15.34 29.61
N SER A 44 -5.62 15.66 30.36
CA SER A 44 -6.11 14.78 31.43
C SER A 44 -7.08 13.72 30.97
N LEU A 45 -7.86 14.05 29.93
CA LEU A 45 -9.03 13.30 29.54
C LEU A 45 -9.06 13.23 28.02
N TYR A 46 -8.90 12.01 27.52
CA TYR A 46 -8.89 11.68 26.11
C TYR A 46 -10.22 11.02 25.74
N ASP A 47 -10.75 11.37 24.57
CA ASP A 47 -11.93 10.72 24.01
C ASP A 47 -11.55 9.43 23.27
N ALA A 48 -12.05 8.29 23.75
CA ALA A 48 -11.71 6.98 23.17
C ALA A 48 -12.40 6.73 21.81
N ASP A 49 -13.59 7.31 21.60
CA ASP A 49 -14.34 7.13 20.35
C ASP A 49 -13.69 7.89 19.20
N THR A 50 -13.31 9.15 19.44
CA THR A 50 -12.58 9.99 18.51
C THR A 50 -11.22 9.36 18.14
N PHE A 51 -10.48 8.86 19.14
CA PHE A 51 -9.22 8.14 18.90
C PHE A 51 -9.40 6.95 17.95
N ARG A 52 -10.45 6.15 18.17
CA ARG A 52 -10.73 4.97 17.36
C ARG A 52 -11.14 5.34 15.93
N GLN A 53 -11.93 6.39 15.75
CA GLN A 53 -12.30 6.89 14.42
C GLN A 53 -11.08 7.36 13.64
N TYR A 54 -10.15 8.08 14.27
CA TYR A 54 -8.92 8.52 13.59
C TYR A 54 -8.00 7.37 13.24
N PHE A 55 -7.77 6.43 14.17
CA PHE A 55 -6.91 5.28 13.91
C PHE A 55 -7.44 4.41 12.74
N LEU A 56 -8.74 4.10 12.78
CA LEU A 56 -9.40 3.34 11.72
C LEU A 56 -9.45 4.14 10.41
N GLY A 57 -9.73 5.45 10.48
CA GLY A 57 -9.79 6.33 9.31
C GLY A 57 -8.45 6.45 8.60
N ILE A 58 -7.35 6.61 9.34
CA ILE A 58 -5.99 6.66 8.77
C ILE A 58 -5.62 5.32 8.14
N THR A 59 -5.88 4.22 8.85
CA THR A 59 -5.59 2.86 8.34
C THR A 59 -6.38 2.59 7.05
N ALA A 60 -7.68 2.91 7.05
CA ALA A 60 -8.53 2.77 5.87
C ALA A 60 -8.07 3.69 4.73
N GLY A 61 -7.65 4.92 5.02
CA GLY A 61 -7.12 5.85 4.03
C GLY A 61 -5.83 5.34 3.37
N ILE A 62 -4.90 4.81 4.15
CA ILE A 62 -3.65 4.21 3.61
C ILE A 62 -3.97 2.99 2.75
N MET A 63 -4.85 2.10 3.22
CA MET A 63 -5.29 0.93 2.45
C MET A 63 -5.98 1.31 1.15
N PHE A 64 -6.82 2.34 1.18
CA PHE A 64 -7.49 2.85 -0.01
C PHE A 64 -6.50 3.46 -1.01
N LEU A 65 -5.52 4.23 -0.55
CA LEU A 65 -4.47 4.78 -1.41
C LEU A 65 -3.62 3.67 -2.06
N ALA A 66 -3.29 2.62 -1.31
CA ALA A 66 -2.61 1.44 -1.85
C ALA A 66 -3.45 0.79 -2.95
N PHE A 67 -4.73 0.52 -2.67
CA PHE A 67 -5.65 -0.05 -3.64
C PHE A 67 -5.81 0.82 -4.90
N LEU A 68 -5.84 2.15 -4.76
CA LEU A 68 -5.88 3.06 -5.91
C LEU A 68 -4.61 2.95 -6.76
N MET A 69 -3.43 2.87 -6.14
CA MET A 69 -2.18 2.67 -6.87
C MET A 69 -2.18 1.34 -7.62
N ASP A 70 -2.62 0.26 -6.97
CA ASP A 70 -2.77 -1.05 -7.60
C ASP A 70 -3.75 -1.02 -8.79
N LEU A 71 -4.89 -0.34 -8.64
CA LEU A 71 -5.84 -0.12 -9.73
C LEU A 71 -5.26 0.69 -10.89
N VAL A 72 -4.43 1.70 -10.61
CA VAL A 72 -3.76 2.50 -11.64
C VAL A 72 -2.75 1.66 -12.40
N VAL A 73 -1.95 0.85 -11.70
CA VAL A 73 -1.01 -0.09 -12.30
C VAL A 73 -1.75 -1.12 -13.14
N TRP A 74 -2.84 -1.71 -12.62
CA TRP A 74 -3.69 -2.63 -13.37
C TRP A 74 -4.23 -1.96 -14.63
N ARG A 75 -4.81 -0.76 -14.53
CA ARG A 75 -5.35 -0.02 -15.69
C ARG A 75 -4.29 0.28 -16.75
N LYS A 76 -3.05 0.59 -16.34
CA LYS A 76 -1.93 0.77 -17.27
C LYS A 76 -1.47 -0.55 -17.88
N ALA A 77 -1.39 -1.63 -17.10
CA ALA A 77 -1.00 -2.95 -17.60
C ALA A 77 -2.02 -3.51 -18.60
N HIS A 78 -3.33 -3.35 -18.32
CA HIS A 78 -4.40 -3.78 -19.23
C HIS A 78 -4.50 -2.94 -20.51
N ARG A 79 -3.82 -1.79 -20.58
CA ARG A 79 -3.73 -0.97 -21.81
C ARG A 79 -2.60 -1.41 -22.74
N ILE A 80 -1.68 -2.26 -22.26
CA ILE A 80 -0.57 -2.80 -23.04
C ILE A 80 -0.95 -4.23 -23.41
N ASP A 81 -1.79 -4.36 -24.43
CA ASP A 81 -1.95 -5.62 -25.15
C ASP A 81 -0.62 -5.87 -25.88
N ILE A 82 0.00 -7.02 -25.64
CA ILE A 82 1.34 -7.36 -26.14
C ILE A 82 1.23 -7.64 -27.64
N ALA A 83 1.27 -6.60 -28.46
CA ALA A 83 1.76 -6.71 -29.83
C ALA A 83 3.28 -6.92 -29.76
N PRO A 84 3.86 -7.88 -30.51
CA PRO A 84 5.30 -8.08 -30.52
C PRO A 84 5.96 -6.87 -31.19
N GLU A 85 6.73 -6.07 -30.44
CA GLU A 85 7.52 -4.97 -31.00
C GLU A 85 8.94 -5.45 -31.31
N ASP A 86 9.29 -5.45 -32.59
CA ASP A 86 10.64 -5.58 -33.16
C ASP A 86 11.56 -4.39 -32.73
N PRO A 87 12.90 -4.51 -32.84
CA PRO A 87 13.85 -3.96 -31.87
C PRO A 87 14.24 -2.50 -32.08
N GLN A 88 14.32 -1.69 -30.99
CA GLN A 88 15.26 -0.56 -30.92
C GLN A 88 15.64 -0.12 -29.49
N GLU A 89 16.92 0.20 -29.34
CA GLU A 89 17.69 0.54 -28.13
C GLU A 89 17.25 1.83 -27.40
N GLY A 90 17.50 1.93 -26.07
CA GLY A 90 17.41 3.24 -25.39
C GLY A 90 17.39 3.39 -23.84
N GLY A 91 17.73 2.40 -22.99
CA GLY A 91 18.09 2.53 -21.54
C GLY A 91 17.08 3.13 -20.51
N PRO A 92 17.33 3.06 -19.18
CA PRO A 92 18.05 2.05 -18.39
C PRO A 92 17.11 1.19 -17.48
N ALA A 93 17.47 -0.09 -17.42
CA ALA A 93 17.25 -1.12 -16.42
C ALA A 93 16.41 -0.83 -15.15
N SER A 94 15.31 -1.58 -15.00
CA SER A 94 15.04 -2.32 -13.76
C SER A 94 14.67 -3.75 -14.14
N ASN A 95 15.62 -4.67 -13.95
CA ASN A 95 15.56 -6.02 -14.49
C ASN A 95 15.65 -7.08 -13.37
N GLY A 96 14.72 -8.05 -13.44
CA GLY A 96 14.89 -9.40 -12.88
C GLY A 96 14.11 -9.68 -11.58
N ARG A 97 13.44 -10.82 -11.40
CA ARG A 97 13.43 -12.07 -12.17
C ARG A 97 12.13 -12.84 -11.92
N THR A 98 11.56 -13.35 -13.01
CA THR A 98 11.14 -14.73 -13.26
C THR A 98 10.97 -15.63 -12.02
N LEU A 99 9.72 -15.82 -11.61
CA LEU A 99 9.22 -17.16 -11.29
C LEU A 99 8.34 -17.56 -12.47
N GLU A 100 8.84 -18.50 -13.29
CA GLU A 100 8.07 -19.19 -14.31
C GLU A 100 6.90 -19.92 -13.64
N VAL A 101 5.72 -19.31 -13.63
CA VAL A 101 4.48 -20.08 -13.57
C VAL A 101 4.15 -20.41 -15.02
N SER A 102 4.65 -21.57 -15.44
CA SER A 102 4.25 -22.23 -16.68
C SER A 102 2.76 -22.54 -16.59
N GLU A 103 1.93 -21.56 -16.97
CA GLU A 103 0.50 -21.73 -17.16
C GLU A 103 0.29 -22.42 -18.51
N SER A 104 0.32 -23.75 -18.47
CA SER A 104 -0.14 -24.62 -19.55
C SER A 104 -1.62 -24.37 -19.82
N LYS A 105 -1.92 -23.40 -20.70
CA LYS A 105 -3.27 -23.16 -21.19
C LYS A 105 -3.54 -24.10 -22.36
N GLN A 106 -4.11 -25.25 -22.06
CA GLN A 106 -4.56 -26.22 -23.07
C GLN A 106 -5.75 -25.65 -23.88
N PRO A 107 -5.78 -25.79 -25.23
CA PRO A 107 -6.92 -25.37 -26.04
C PRO A 107 -8.10 -26.33 -25.88
N ILE A 108 -9.29 -25.76 -25.73
CA ILE A 108 -10.58 -26.48 -25.72
C ILE A 108 -10.98 -26.75 -27.18
N THR A 109 -11.04 -28.02 -27.59
CA THR A 109 -11.79 -28.45 -28.78
C THR A 109 -13.09 -29.12 -28.33
N PRO A 110 -14.22 -28.89 -29.01
CA PRO A 110 -15.51 -29.42 -28.59
C PRO A 110 -15.66 -30.91 -28.93
N ALA A 111 -16.17 -31.70 -27.98
CA ALA A 111 -16.66 -33.05 -28.20
C ALA A 111 -17.97 -33.02 -29.03
N PRO A 112 -18.12 -33.94 -29.99
CA PRO A 112 -19.09 -35.04 -29.85
C PRO A 112 -18.55 -36.34 -30.48
N ASP A 113 -19.06 -37.56 -30.32
CA ASP A 113 -20.22 -38.15 -29.65
C ASP A 113 -19.86 -39.62 -29.36
N THR A 114 -20.55 -40.20 -28.38
CA THR A 114 -20.52 -41.61 -27.93
C THR A 114 -20.90 -42.66 -28.99
N THR A 115 -20.54 -43.92 -28.72
CA THR A 115 -20.97 -45.22 -29.35
C THR A 115 -20.14 -45.66 -30.56
N VAL A 116 -19.63 -46.91 -30.70
CA VAL A 116 -19.87 -48.26 -30.14
C VAL A 116 -18.53 -48.98 -30.01
#